data_AF-A0A9D9VKA9-F1
#
_entry.id   AF-A0A9D9VKA9-F1
#
_cell.length_a   1.000
_cell.length_b   1.000
_cell.length_c   1.000
_cell.angle_alpha   90.00
_cell.angle_beta   90.00
_cell.angle_gamma   90.00
#
_symmetry.space_group_name_H-M   'P 1'
#
loop_
_entity.id
_entity.type
_entity.pdbx_description
1 polymer ?
#
loop_
_entity_poly.entity_id
_entity_poly.type
_entity_poly.pdbx_seq_one_letter_code
_entity_poly.pdbx_strand_id
1 'polypeptide(L)' 'VFTLNGSQFKYGHFINTLISFILVAGSVFFFVVKPMNVLSAHALKDTPADPATKKCPECLSKIPASARRCAFCTQVLS' A
#
# COMPACT_ATOMS: atom_id res chain seq x y z
N VAL A 1 -34.54 -4.27 30.95
CA VAL A 1 -34.83 -5.45 30.10
C VAL A 1 -36.25 -5.29 29.60
N PHE A 2 -36.44 -4.97 28.32
CA PHE A 2 -37.78 -4.82 27.75
C PHE A 2 -38.21 -6.16 27.16
N THR A 3 -39.27 -6.76 27.72
CA THR A 3 -39.82 -8.06 27.30
C THR A 3 -41.07 -7.84 26.45
N LEU A 4 -41.05 -8.31 25.20
CA LEU A 4 -42.23 -8.49 24.35
C LEU A 4 -42.31 -9.97 23.98
N ASN A 5 -43.42 -10.62 24.36
CA ASN A 5 -43.81 -11.96 23.94
C ASN A 5 -42.82 -13.11 24.24
N GLY A 6 -42.21 -13.12 25.44
CA GLY A 6 -41.33 -14.22 25.90
C GLY A 6 -39.92 -14.26 25.29
N SER A 7 -39.60 -13.37 24.34
CA SER A 7 -38.24 -13.25 23.78
C SER A 7 -37.46 -12.15 24.51
N GLN A 8 -36.37 -12.53 25.17
CA GLN A 8 -35.43 -11.60 25.78
C GLN A 8 -34.59 -10.94 24.68
N PHE A 9 -35.01 -9.77 24.21
CA PHE A 9 -34.20 -9.01 23.27
C PHE A 9 -32.97 -8.43 23.98
N LYS A 10 -31.84 -9.14 23.87
CA LYS A 10 -30.52 -8.71 24.36
C LYS A 10 -29.92 -7.58 23.48
N TYR A 11 -30.71 -6.55 23.17
CA TYR A 11 -30.22 -5.36 22.45
C TYR A 11 -28.99 -4.75 23.13
N GLY A 12 -28.95 -4.77 24.46
CA GLY A 12 -27.80 -4.29 25.23
C GLY A 12 -26.51 -5.05 24.90
N HIS A 13 -26.56 -6.37 24.69
CA HIS A 13 -25.37 -7.13 24.34
C HIS A 13 -24.94 -6.87 22.90
N PHE A 14 -25.89 -6.80 21.97
CA PHE A 14 -25.58 -6.49 20.57
C PHE A 14 -24.95 -5.10 20.44
N ILE A 15 -25.52 -4.09 21.11
CA ILE A 15 -24.98 -2.73 21.12
C ILE A 15 -23.60 -2.69 21.80
N ASN A 16 -23.41 -3.41 22.90
CA ASN A 16 -22.10 -3.48 23.57
C ASN A 16 -21.02 -4.11 22.67
N THR A 17 -21.36 -5.20 21.98
CA THR A 17 -20.45 -5.84 21.01
C THR A 17 -20.16 -4.91 19.84
N LEU A 18 -21.16 -4.19 19.33
CA LEU A 18 -21.01 -3.24 18.24
C LEU A 18 -20.10 -2.06 18.62
N ILE A 19 -20.30 -1.47 19.80
CA ILE A 19 -19.45 -0.39 20.32
C ILE A 19 -18.01 -0.89 20.48
N SER A 20 -17.84 -2.06 21.10
CA SER A 20 -16.52 -2.67 21.31
C SER A 20 -15.80 -2.95 19.98
N PHE A 21 -16.52 -3.44 18.97
CA PHE A 21 -15.99 -3.66 17.63
C PHE A 21 -15.53 -2.36 16.97
N ILE A 22 -16.34 -1.29 17.02
CA ILE A 22 -15.99 0.00 16.43
C ILE A 22 -14.74 0.60 17.10
N LEU A 23 -14.63 0.49 18.44
CA LEU A 23 -13.45 0.99 19.16
C LEU A 23 -12.17 0.27 18.75
N VAL A 24 -12.21 -1.07 18.66
CA VAL A 24 -11.04 -1.87 18.24
C VAL A 24 -10.71 -1.64 16.76
N ALA A 25 -11.72 -1.59 15.89
CA ALA A 25 -11.52 -1.30 14.47
C ALA A 25 -10.91 0.10 14.28
N GLY A 26 -11.41 1.10 15.01
CA GLY A 26 -10.88 2.46 14.99
C GLY A 26 -9.43 2.53 15.48
N SER A 27 -9.09 1.83 16.57
CA SER A 27 -7.72 1.82 17.09
C SER A 27 -6.76 1.13 16.13
N VAL A 28 -7.10 -0.05 15.60
CA VAL A 28 -6.26 -0.75 14.61
C VAL A 28 -6.10 0.07 13.33
N PHE A 29 -7.16 0.69 12.83
CA PHE A 29 -7.08 1.54 11.65
C PHE A 29 -6.15 2.74 11.86
N PHE A 30 -6.29 3.44 12.98
CA PHE A 30 -5.48 4.64 13.25
C PHE A 30 -4.02 4.31 13.57
N PHE A 31 -3.76 3.26 14.35
CA PHE A 31 -2.41 2.91 14.83
C PHE A 31 -1.64 1.97 13.90
N VAL A 32 -2.31 1.19 13.04
CA VAL A 32 -1.64 0.22 12.15
C VAL A 32 -1.80 0.65 10.70
N VAL A 33 -3.04 0.81 10.22
CA VAL A 33 -3.30 1.06 8.80
C VAL A 33 -2.78 2.43 8.37
N LYS A 34 -3.02 3.49 9.15
CA LYS A 34 -2.54 4.84 8.83
C LYS A 34 -1.00 4.93 8.73
N PRO A 35 -0.19 4.49 9.72
CA PRO A 35 1.26 4.54 9.59
C PRO A 35 1.78 3.60 8.51
N MET A 36 1.21 2.42 8.33
CA MET A 36 1.60 1.54 7.22
C MET A 36 1.33 2.19 5.85
N ASN A 37 0.21 2.88 5.69
CA ASN A 37 -0.12 3.58 4.44
C ASN A 37 0.80 4.79 4.20
N VAL A 38 1.13 5.54 5.25
CA VAL A 38 2.09 6.66 5.17
C VAL A 38 3.50 6.16 4.85
N LEU A 39 3.96 5.09 5.51
CA LEU A 39 5.28 4.52 5.27
C LEU A 39 5.37 3.90 3.87
N SER A 40 4.32 3.24 3.39
CA SER A 40 4.25 2.72 2.02
C SER A 40 4.26 3.85 0.99
N ALA A 41 3.56 4.96 1.27
CA ALA A 41 3.57 6.13 0.41
C ALA A 41 4.93 6.86 0.39
N HIS A 42 5.69 6.80 1.48
CA HIS A 42 7.05 7.31 1.54
C HIS A 42 8.05 6.37 0.84
N ALA A 43 7.92 5.05 1.02
CA ALA A 43 8.77 4.06 0.34
C ALA A 43 8.61 4.09 -1.20
N LEU A 44 7.42 4.43 -1.72
CA LEU A 44 7.24 4.67 -3.16
C LEU A 44 7.81 6.00 -3.65
N LYS A 45 8.00 7.01 -2.78
CA LYS A 45 8.62 8.29 -3.13
C LYS A 45 10.15 8.24 -3.15
N ASP A 46 10.75 7.33 -2.38
CA ASP A 46 12.22 7.16 -2.30
C ASP A 46 12.79 6.23 -3.39
N THR A 47 11.97 5.78 -4.35
CA THR A 47 12.51 5.36 -5.64
C THR A 47 12.63 6.63 -6.47
N PRO A 48 13.82 7.21 -6.68
CA PRO A 48 13.95 8.25 -7.67
C PRO A 48 13.49 7.61 -8.96
N ALA A 49 12.41 8.15 -9.52
CA ALA A 49 12.03 7.93 -10.91
C ALA A 49 13.05 8.61 -11.84
N ASP A 50 14.34 8.57 -11.50
CA ASP A 50 15.37 8.62 -12.50
C ASP A 50 15.43 7.19 -13.04
N PRO A 51 15.01 6.93 -14.28
CA PRO A 51 15.08 5.60 -14.83
C PRO A 51 16.56 5.24 -14.86
N ALA A 52 17.05 4.55 -13.82
CA ALA A 52 18.41 4.03 -13.72
C ALA A 52 18.76 3.18 -14.95
N THR A 53 17.73 2.78 -15.70
CA THR A 53 17.81 2.16 -17.01
C THR A 53 17.14 3.01 -18.11
N LYS A 54 17.88 3.35 -19.17
CA LYS A 54 17.33 3.84 -20.45
C LYS A 54 17.13 2.69 -21.44
N LYS A 55 16.32 2.86 -22.48
CA LYS A 55 16.26 1.91 -23.61
C LYS A 55 17.32 2.27 -24.63
N CYS A 56 18.04 1.28 -25.14
CA CYS A 56 18.93 1.47 -26.29
C CYS A 56 18.09 1.79 -27.55
N PRO A 57 18.44 2.80 -28.36
CA PRO A 57 17.69 3.14 -29.57
C PRO A 57 17.77 2.07 -30.67
N GLU A 58 18.85 1.28 -30.71
CA GLU A 58 19.05 0.26 -31.74
C GLU A 58 18.36 -1.06 -31.42
N CYS A 59 18.59 -1.60 -30.22
CA CYS A 59 18.15 -2.95 -29.85
C CYS A 59 17.01 -2.96 -28.81
N LEU A 60 16.52 -1.78 -28.38
CA LEU A 60 15.41 -1.59 -27.42
C LEU A 60 15.60 -2.26 -26.05
N SER A 61 16.80 -2.78 -25.78
CA SER A 61 17.15 -3.43 -24.52
C SER A 61 17.30 -2.40 -23.41
N LYS A 62 16.93 -2.78 -22.18
CA LYS A 62 17.11 -1.94 -20.98
C LYS A 62 18.58 -1.93 -20.58
N ILE A 63 19.19 -0.76 -20.56
CA ILE A 63 20.61 -0.53 -20.26
C ILE A 63 20.76 0.59 -19.24
N PRO A 64 21.85 0.66 -18.46
CA PRO A 64 22.02 1.73 -17.49
C PRO A 64 22.00 3.12 -18.15
N ALA A 65 21.37 4.11 -17.50
CA ALA A 65 21.22 5.46 -18.05
C ALA A 65 22.57 6.11 -18.39
N SER A 66 23.61 5.84 -17.60
CA SER A 66 24.99 6.30 -17.79
C SER A 66 25.81 5.48 -18.80
N ALA A 67 25.23 4.46 -19.43
CA ALA A 67 25.95 3.64 -20.41
C ALA A 67 26.32 4.46 -21.66
N ARG A 68 27.62 4.45 -21.98
CA ARG A 68 28.19 4.94 -23.27
C ARG A 68 28.25 3.86 -24.34
N ARG A 69 28.07 2.59 -23.98
CA ARG A 69 28.04 1.46 -24.92
C ARG A 69 27.03 0.41 -24.46
N CYS A 70 26.25 -0.14 -25.39
CA CYS A 70 25.21 -1.12 -25.09
C CYS A 70 25.82 -2.50 -24.82
N ALA A 71 25.40 -3.17 -23.74
CA ALA A 71 25.88 -4.51 -23.40
C ALA A 71 25.32 -5.62 -24.32
N PHE A 72 24.18 -5.37 -24.97
CA PHE A 72 23.46 -6.38 -25.78
C PHE A 72 23.84 -6.34 -27.25
N CYS A 73 23.94 -5.13 -27.83
CA CYS A 73 24.26 -4.95 -29.25
C CYS A 73 25.62 -4.30 -29.49
N THR A 74 26.38 -3.98 -28.44
CA THR A 74 27.71 -3.33 -28.50
C THR A 74 27.75 -1.95 -29.18
N GLN A 75 26.60 -1.36 -29.50
CA GLN A 75 26.52 -0.02 -30.09
C GLN A 75 27.00 1.05 -29.11
N VAL A 76 27.68 2.07 -29.63
CA VAL A 76 28.01 3.29 -28.87
C VAL A 76 26.74 4.13 -28.70
N LEU A 77 26.46 4.51 -27.46
CA LEU A 77 25.30 5.33 -27.09
C LEU A 77 25.81 6.74 -26.79
N SER A 78 25.39 7.71 -27.57
CA SER A 78 25.55 9.14 -27.27
C SER A 78 24.54 9.60 -26.22
#